data_AF-A0A8S0FZR4-F1
#
_entry.id   AF-A0A8S0FZR4-F1
#
_cell.length_a   1.000
_cell.length_b   1.000
_cell.length_c   1.000
_cell.angle_alpha   90.00
_cell.angle_beta   90.00
_cell.angle_gamma   90.00
#
_symmetry.space_group_name_H-M   'P 1'
#
loop_
_entity.id
_entity.type
_entity.pdbx_description
1 polymer ?
#
loop_
_entity_poly.entity_id
_entity_poly.type
_entity_poly.pdbx_seq_one_letter_code
_entity_poly.pdbx_strand_id
1 'polypeptide(L)' 'MNNPSVMINLIGSDLNYDWLKLPLVHLHWYDKEVRPGRKVGHLNLTDSDTSHLTATLEALIPLLPPEYASGVMWAQSKFS' A
#
# COMPACT_ATOMS: atom_id res chain seq x y z
N MET A 1 -14.79 -15.56 8.31
CA MET A 1 -13.35 -15.60 8.63
C MET A 1 -12.82 -14.18 8.53
N ASN A 2 -11.94 -13.77 9.43
CA ASN A 2 -11.37 -12.42 9.43
C ASN A 2 -9.96 -12.52 8.85
N ASN A 3 -9.77 -12.12 7.59
CA ASN A 3 -8.46 -12.15 6.94
C ASN A 3 -7.63 -10.94 7.41
N PRO A 4 -6.31 -11.08 7.57
CA PRO A 4 -5.44 -9.93 7.83
C PRO A 4 -5.51 -8.93 6.69
N SER A 5 -5.41 -7.65 7.05
CA SER A 5 -5.44 -6.54 6.11
C SER A 5 -4.40 -5.49 6.46
N VAL A 6 -3.79 -4.90 5.44
CA VAL A 6 -2.88 -3.75 5.57
C VAL A 6 -3.45 -2.58 4.79
N MET A 7 -3.40 -1.39 5.40
CA MET A 7 -3.79 -0.14 4.76
C MET A 7 -2.60 0.81 4.72
N ILE A 8 -2.27 1.29 3.52
CA ILE A 8 -1.21 2.27 3.28
C ILE A 8 -1.87 3.58 2.87
N ASN A 9 -1.76 4.62 3.71
CA ASN A 9 -2.24 5.96 3.33
C ASN A 9 -1.34 6.52 2.22
N LEU A 10 -1.91 7.17 1.20
CA LEU A 10 -1.17 7.93 0.21
C LEU A 10 -1.17 9.41 0.62
N ILE A 11 0.01 9.96 0.90
CA ILE A 11 0.26 11.30 1.45
C ILE A 11 1.10 12.11 0.46
N GLY A 12 0.48 13.10 -0.19
CA GLY A 12 1.16 14.03 -1.09
C GLY A 12 1.85 13.38 -2.30
N SER A 13 1.49 12.14 -2.63
CA SER A 13 2.07 11.38 -3.74
C SER A 13 1.12 11.35 -4.93
N ASP A 14 1.67 11.51 -6.13
CA ASP A 14 0.89 11.38 -7.35
C ASP A 14 0.34 9.97 -7.54
N LEU A 15 -0.76 9.87 -8.30
CA LEU A 15 -1.37 8.60 -8.65
C LEU A 15 -0.44 7.80 -9.56
N ASN A 16 -0.11 6.57 -9.16
CA ASN A 16 0.63 5.63 -9.99
C ASN A 16 -0.21 4.37 -10.25
N TYR A 17 -0.65 4.19 -11.50
CA TYR A 17 -1.45 3.02 -11.88
C TYR A 17 -0.67 1.71 -11.87
N ASP A 18 0.66 1.73 -11.77
CA ASP A 18 1.47 0.52 -11.64
C ASP A 18 1.18 -0.26 -10.35
N TRP A 19 0.65 0.40 -9.31
CA TRP A 19 0.16 -0.28 -8.11
C TRP A 19 -0.90 -1.34 -8.43
N LEU A 20 -1.73 -1.10 -9.45
CA LEU A 20 -2.81 -2.02 -9.86
C LEU A 20 -2.30 -3.25 -10.62
N LYS A 21 -1.01 -3.31 -10.96
CA LYS A 21 -0.39 -4.54 -11.49
C LYS A 21 -0.28 -5.63 -10.43
N LEU A 22 -0.38 -5.26 -9.14
CA LEU A 22 -0.36 -6.18 -8.01
C LEU A 22 -1.80 -6.58 -7.64
N PRO A 23 -2.20 -7.85 -7.78
CA PRO A 23 -3.61 -8.25 -7.75
C PRO A 23 -4.30 -8.08 -6.39
N LEU A 24 -3.53 -8.03 -5.29
CA LEU A 24 -4.08 -7.79 -3.95
C LEU A 24 -4.27 -6.32 -3.62
N VAL A 25 -3.83 -5.40 -4.49
CA VAL A 25 -3.90 -3.96 -4.22
C VAL A 25 -5.25 -3.41 -4.63
N HIS A 26 -5.99 -2.90 -3.64
CA HIS A 26 -7.20 -2.13 -3.83
C HIS A 26 -6.92 -0.65 -3.64
N LEU A 27 -6.90 0.11 -4.74
CA LEU A 27 -6.73 1.55 -4.73
C LEU A 27 -8.03 2.27 -4.35
N HIS A 28 -7.95 3.14 -3.35
CA HIS A 28 -8.98 4.12 -3.02
C HIS A 28 -8.42 5.53 -3.22
N TRP A 29 -8.66 6.09 -4.41
CA TRP A 29 -8.25 7.46 -4.74
C TRP A 29 -9.33 8.47 -4.36
N TYR A 30 -8.93 9.62 -3.78
CA TYR A 30 -9.89 10.63 -3.29
C TYR A 30 -10.20 11.75 -4.28
N ASP A 31 -9.59 11.74 -5.46
CA ASP A 31 -9.75 12.79 -6.47
C ASP A 31 -9.51 14.21 -5.90
N LYS A 32 -8.46 14.32 -5.09
CA LYS A 32 -8.01 15.57 -4.48
C LYS A 32 -6.74 16.04 -5.17
N GLU A 33 -6.60 17.34 -5.32
CA GLU A 33 -5.32 17.94 -5.74
C GLU A 33 -4.19 17.50 -4.80
N VAL A 34 -3.11 16.99 -5.42
CA VAL A 34 -1.92 16.48 -4.73
C VAL A 34 -1.11 17.66 -4.17
N ARG A 35 -0.85 17.62 -2.85
CA ARG A 35 -0.03 18.60 -2.14
C ARG A 35 0.78 17.92 -1.04
N PRO A 36 1.99 18.40 -0.70
CA PRO A 36 2.79 17.83 0.39
C PRO A 36 1.99 17.68 1.69
N GLY A 37 2.08 16.51 2.33
CA GLY A 37 1.40 16.20 3.59
C GLY A 37 -0.12 15.95 3.48
N ARG A 38 -0.73 16.11 2.30
CA ARG A 38 -2.17 15.90 2.12
C ARG A 38 -2.49 14.43 1.88
N LYS A 39 -3.49 13.89 2.59
CA LYS A 39 -4.03 12.56 2.29
C LYS A 39 -4.84 12.57 0.99
N VAL A 40 -4.34 11.89 -0.03
CA VAL A 40 -4.90 11.83 -1.39
C VAL A 40 -5.54 10.49 -1.73
N GLY A 41 -5.28 9.45 -0.94
CA GLY A 41 -5.90 8.15 -1.09
C GLY A 41 -5.39 7.14 -0.08
N HIS A 42 -5.65 5.86 -0.33
CA HIS A 42 -5.03 4.74 0.35
C HIS A 42 -5.04 3.48 -0.51
N LEU A 43 -4.15 2.54 -0.21
CA LEU A 43 -4.12 1.18 -0.74
C LEU A 43 -4.55 0.22 0.36
N ASN A 44 -5.51 -0.66 0.08
CA ASN A 44 -5.83 -1.79 0.94
C ASN A 44 -5.29 -3.08 0.33
N LEU A 45 -4.72 -3.95 1.16
CA LEU A 45 -4.31 -5.30 0.81
C LEU A 45 -4.95 -6.26 1.81
N THR A 46 -5.57 -7.33 1.33
CA THR A 46 -6.20 -8.38 2.15
C THR A 46 -6.01 -9.73 1.48
N ASP A 47 -5.50 -10.70 2.23
CA ASP A 47 -5.43 -12.10 1.78
C ASP A 47 -5.50 -13.00 3.03
N SER A 48 -6.04 -14.20 2.88
CA SER A 48 -5.96 -15.23 3.92
C SER A 48 -4.54 -15.80 4.08
N ASP A 49 -3.72 -15.74 3.02
CA ASP A 49 -2.32 -16.14 3.02
C ASP A 49 -1.41 -14.93 3.29
N THR A 50 -0.80 -14.90 4.47
CA THR A 50 0.13 -13.84 4.87
C THR A 50 1.41 -13.81 4.05
N SER A 51 1.77 -14.91 3.38
CA SER A 51 2.92 -14.99 2.48
C SER A 51 2.67 -14.18 1.21
N HIS A 52 1.45 -14.25 0.65
CA HIS A 52 1.06 -13.42 -0.48
C HIS A 52 1.01 -11.94 -0.11
N LEU A 53 0.51 -11.64 1.10
CA LEU A 53 0.45 -10.28 1.61
C LEU A 53 1.86 -9.68 1.76
N THR A 54 2.78 -10.40 2.39
CA THR A 54 4.18 -9.95 2.59
C THR A 54 4.94 -9.83 1.27
N ALA A 55 4.73 -10.74 0.33
CA ALA A 55 5.31 -10.65 -1.02
C ALA A 55 4.78 -9.45 -1.81
N THR A 56 3.48 -9.14 -1.68
CA THR A 56 2.88 -7.97 -2.35
C THR A 56 3.36 -6.66 -1.73
N LEU A 57 3.52 -6.63 -0.40
CA LEU A 57 4.12 -5.49 0.30
C LEU A 57 5.57 -5.25 -0.19
N GLU A 58 6.37 -6.31 -0.36
CA GLU A 58 7.73 -6.20 -0.91
C GLU A 58 7.72 -5.62 -2.33
N ALA A 59 6.83 -6.14 -3.18
CA ALA A 59 6.69 -5.67 -4.56
C ALA A 59 6.17 -4.23 -4.67
N LEU A 60 5.50 -3.70 -3.64
CA LEU A 60 5.05 -2.30 -3.58
C LEU A 60 6.18 -1.32 -3.27
N ILE A 61 7.23 -1.73 -2.55
CA ILE A 61 8.34 -0.85 -2.14
C ILE A 61 8.93 -0.05 -3.32
N PRO A 62 9.34 -0.68 -4.45
CA PRO A 62 9.90 0.07 -5.57
C PRO A 62 8.87 0.89 -6.36
N LEU A 63 7.56 0.69 -6.14
CA LEU A 63 6.49 1.42 -6.82
C LEU A 63 5.99 2.65 -6.04
N LEU A 64 6.39 2.77 -4.78
CA LEU A 64 6.06 3.88 -3.90
C LEU A 64 7.26 4.82 -3.74
N PRO A 65 7.03 6.10 -3.41
CA PRO A 65 8.12 7.00 -3.02
C PRO A 65 8.95 6.43 -1.84
N PRO A 66 10.26 6.75 -1.75
CA PRO A 66 11.16 6.13 -0.77
C PRO A 66 10.73 6.25 0.70
N GLU A 67 10.03 7.34 1.07
CA GLU A 67 9.54 7.58 2.42
C GLU A 67 8.55 6.50 2.91
N TYR A 68 7.89 5.79 2.01
CA TYR A 68 6.95 4.71 2.37
C TYR A 68 7.62 3.41 2.78
N ALA A 69 8.86 3.17 2.34
CA ALA A 69 9.56 1.90 2.54
C ALA A 69 9.59 1.49 4.02
N SER A 70 9.87 2.44 4.92
CA SER A 70 9.88 2.19 6.37
C SER A 70 8.54 1.70 6.92
N GLY A 71 7.43 2.28 6.47
CA GLY A 71 6.08 1.88 6.88
C GLY A 71 5.67 0.52 6.32
N VAL A 72 6.07 0.24 5.07
CA VAL A 72 5.83 -1.07 4.42
C VAL A 72 6.62 -2.18 5.12
N MET A 73 7.92 -1.96 5.40
CA MET A 73 8.75 -2.92 6.15
C MET A 73 8.21 -3.15 7.57
N TRP A 74 7.74 -2.10 8.24
CA TRP A 74 7.07 -2.24 9.53
C TRP A 74 5.80 -3.10 9.42
N ALA A 75 4.99 -2.93 8.38
CA ALA A 75 3.79 -3.76 8.17
C ALA A 75 4.17 -5.23 7.91
N GLN A 76 5.18 -5.50 7.07
CA GLN A 76 5.69 -6.85 6.83
C GLN A 76 6.14 -7.54 8.13
N SER A 77 6.82 -6.80 9.03
CA SER A 77 7.29 -7.34 10.32
C SER A 77 6.17 -7.84 11.25
N LYS A 78 4.89 -7.51 10.98
CA LYS A 78 3.73 -7.98 11.77
C LYS A 78 3.23 -9.36 11.36
N PHE A 79 3.72 -9.89 10.25
CA PHE A 79 3.36 -11.22 9.73
C PHE A 79 4.50 -12.24 9.90
N SER A 80 5.57 -11.85 10.60
CA SER A 80 6.70 -12.71 11.00
C SER A 80 6.51 -13.24 12.41
#